data_AF-A0A4Y9RAW1-F1
#
_entry.id   AF-A0A4Y9RAW1-F1
#
_cell.length_a   1.000
_cell.length_b   1.000
_cell.length_c   1.000
_cell.angle_alpha   90.00
_cell.angle_beta   90.00
_cell.angle_gamma   90.00
#
_symmetry.space_group_name_H-M   'P 1'
#
loop_
_entity.id
_entity.type
_entity.pdbx_description
1 polymer ?
#
loop_
_entity_poly.entity_id
_entity_poly.type
_entity_poly.pdbx_seq_one_letter_code
_entity_poly.pdbx_strand_id
1 'polypeptide(L)'
;MSIAFSEEEIAVYRRLTRDAGVVFKRLVILQGVREVADLEAATARTLFRQAWRTAAAEYFDGQDISDLNVEIDRVIDHLIADLPLPVITASDLN
;
A
#
# COMPACT_ATOMS: atom_id res chain seq x y z
N MET A 1 -11.85 -7.78 16.94
CA MET A 1 -11.87 -6.41 17.50
C MET A 1 -12.08 -5.47 16.32
N SER A 2 -13.26 -4.84 16.21
CA SER A 2 -13.54 -3.89 15.13
C SER A 2 -12.90 -2.56 15.51
N ILE A 3 -11.92 -2.09 14.72
CA ILE A 3 -11.28 -0.79 14.94
C ILE A 3 -12.27 0.26 14.43
N ALA A 4 -12.96 0.94 15.34
CA ALA A 4 -13.84 2.05 14.98
C ALA A 4 -12.98 3.31 14.86
N PHE A 5 -12.65 3.71 13.63
CA PHE A 5 -11.97 4.97 13.35
C PHE A 5 -12.95 6.14 13.50
N SER A 6 -12.49 7.24 14.08
CA SER A 6 -13.19 8.53 14.05
C SER A 6 -13.28 9.09 12.62
N GLU A 7 -14.17 10.04 12.38
CA GLU A 7 -14.31 10.69 11.08
C GLU A 7 -13.03 11.41 10.64
N GLU A 8 -12.29 11.99 11.59
CA GLU A 8 -11.01 12.64 11.36
C GLU A 8 -9.94 11.61 10.94
N GLU A 9 -9.83 10.50 11.65
CA GLU A 9 -8.92 9.41 11.30
C GLU A 9 -9.26 8.83 9.92
N ILE A 10 -10.55 8.63 9.61
CA ILE A 10 -11.01 8.18 8.29
C ILE A 10 -10.59 9.18 7.21
N ALA A 11 -10.73 10.49 7.46
CA ALA A 11 -10.34 11.52 6.50
C ALA A 11 -8.81 11.50 6.24
N VAL A 12 -8.01 11.32 7.28
CA VAL A 12 -6.55 11.16 7.18
C VAL A 12 -6.21 9.91 6.37
N TYR A 13 -6.78 8.75 6.72
CA TYR A 13 -6.53 7.50 6.00
C TYR A 13 -6.93 7.57 4.53
N ARG A 14 -8.07 8.20 4.20
CA ARG A 14 -8.49 8.43 2.81
C ARG A 14 -7.51 9.28 2.03
N ARG A 15 -6.97 10.34 2.65
CA ARG A 15 -5.96 11.18 2.02
C ARG A 15 -4.66 10.41 1.80
N LEU A 16 -4.15 9.74 2.85
CA LEU A 16 -2.96 8.90 2.75
C LEU A 16 -3.09 7.83 1.67
N THR A 17 -4.26 7.19 1.55
CA THR A 17 -4.54 6.19 0.50
C THR A 17 -4.38 6.79 -0.90
N ARG A 18 -4.93 7.99 -1.11
CA ARG A 18 -4.84 8.70 -2.40
C ARG A 18 -3.40 9.06 -2.73
N ASP A 19 -2.71 9.65 -1.76
CA ASP A 19 -1.34 10.15 -1.95
C ASP A 19 -0.37 8.97 -2.15
N ALA A 20 -0.53 7.89 -1.38
CA ALA A 20 0.18 6.63 -1.57
C ALA A 20 -0.07 6.03 -2.96
N GLY A 21 -1.30 6.09 -3.48
CA GLY A 21 -1.61 5.65 -4.85
C GLY A 21 -0.84 6.41 -5.94
N VAL A 22 -0.62 7.72 -5.74
CA VAL A 22 0.19 8.55 -6.65
C VAL A 22 1.68 8.18 -6.53
N VAL A 23 2.20 8.06 -5.31
CA VAL A 23 3.59 7.68 -5.08
C VAL A 23 3.87 6.28 -5.63
N PHE A 24 2.96 5.33 -5.42
CA PHE A 24 3.08 3.96 -5.91
C PHE A 24 3.21 3.90 -7.43
N LYS A 25 2.35 4.61 -8.17
CA LYS A 25 2.46 4.69 -9.64
C LYS A 25 3.80 5.26 -10.10
N ARG A 26 4.31 6.28 -9.41
CA ARG A 26 5.64 6.84 -9.70
C ARG A 26 6.73 5.80 -9.46
N LEU A 27 6.68 5.08 -8.34
CA LEU A 27 7.65 4.03 -8.01
C LEU A 27 7.63 2.87 -9.02
N VAL A 28 6.45 2.47 -9.51
CA VAL A 28 6.29 1.43 -10.55
C VAL A 28 6.96 1.87 -11.86
N ILE A 29 6.72 3.11 -12.30
CA ILE A 29 7.37 3.68 -13.49
C ILE A 29 8.90 3.71 -13.32
N LEU A 30 9.39 4.03 -12.13
CA LEU A 30 10.83 4.02 -11.82
C LEU A 30 11.46 2.63 -11.87
N GLN A 31 10.67 1.55 -11.73
CA GLN A 31 11.14 0.18 -11.98
C GLN A 31 11.24 -0.15 -13.48
N GLY A 32 10.94 0.81 -14.37
CA GLY A 32 10.89 0.57 -15.81
C GLY A 32 9.62 -0.16 -16.27
N VAL A 33 8.63 -0.28 -15.38
CA VAL A 33 7.39 -1.02 -15.62
C VAL A 33 6.24 -0.04 -15.84
N ARG A 34 5.38 -0.31 -16.83
CA ARG A 34 4.24 0.56 -17.17
C ARG A 34 3.00 0.24 -16.34
N GLU A 35 2.73 -1.04 -16.10
CA GLU A 35 1.54 -1.50 -15.38
C GLU A 35 1.92 -2.28 -14.12
N VAL A 36 1.16 -2.10 -13.04
CA VAL A 36 1.39 -2.83 -11.77
C VAL A 36 1.27 -4.35 -11.94
N ALA A 37 0.44 -4.79 -12.88
CA ALA A 37 0.23 -6.20 -13.19
C ALA A 37 1.49 -6.90 -13.72
N ASP A 38 2.44 -6.13 -14.25
CA ASP A 38 3.71 -6.66 -14.77
C ASP A 38 4.78 -6.80 -13.66
N LEU A 39 4.50 -6.33 -12.44
CA LEU A 39 5.39 -6.51 -11.30
C LEU A 39 5.16 -7.86 -10.62
N GLU A 40 6.24 -8.50 -10.19
CA GLU A 40 6.15 -9.59 -9.24
C GLU A 40 5.40 -9.14 -7.98
N ALA A 41 4.54 -9.99 -7.45
CA ALA A 41 3.69 -9.66 -6.31
C ALA A 41 4.51 -9.20 -5.09
N ALA A 42 5.67 -9.81 -4.82
CA ALA A 42 6.56 -9.39 -3.74
C ALA A 42 7.11 -7.97 -3.94
N THR A 43 7.47 -7.63 -5.17
CA THR A 43 7.95 -6.29 -5.55
C THR A 43 6.83 -5.26 -5.45
N ALA A 44 5.65 -5.56 -6.01
CA ALA A 44 4.49 -4.68 -5.91
C ALA A 44 4.12 -4.38 -4.44
N ARG A 45 4.13 -5.40 -3.58
CA ARG A 45 3.89 -5.23 -2.13
C ARG A 45 4.93 -4.34 -1.46
N THR A 46 6.20 -4.51 -1.80
CA THR A 46 7.30 -3.70 -1.26
C THR A 46 7.16 -2.24 -1.66
N LEU A 47 6.91 -1.97 -2.94
CA LEU A 47 6.70 -0.62 -3.44
C LEU A 47 5.43 0.01 -2.87
N PHE A 48 4.37 -0.78 -2.63
CA PHE A 48 3.15 -0.29 -2.02
C PHE A 48 3.37 0.15 -0.56
N ARG A 49 4.09 -0.65 0.24
CA ARG A 49 4.50 -0.24 1.60
C ARG A 49 5.33 1.04 1.58
N GLN A 50 6.30 1.11 0.67
CA GLN A 50 7.13 2.31 0.51
C GLN A 50 6.28 3.53 0.18
N ALA A 51 5.32 3.41 -0.73
CA ALA A 51 4.45 4.50 -1.14
C ALA A 51 3.61 5.06 0.02
N TRP A 52 3.06 4.18 0.87
CA TRP A 52 2.33 4.59 2.07
C TRP A 52 3.21 5.31 3.09
N ARG A 53 4.41 4.80 3.35
CA ARG A 53 5.36 5.45 4.26
C ARG A 53 5.80 6.82 3.74
N THR A 54 6.04 6.94 2.43
CA THR A 54 6.36 8.24 1.80
C THR A 54 5.19 9.21 1.93
N ALA A 55 3.96 8.78 1.63
CA ALA A 55 2.77 9.63 1.77
C ALA A 55 2.55 10.07 3.22
N ALA A 56 2.76 9.17 4.20
CA ALA A 56 2.68 9.50 5.61
C ALA A 56 3.77 10.50 6.03
N ALA A 57 5.01 10.30 5.59
CA ALA A 57 6.12 11.21 5.87
C ALA A 57 5.89 12.61 5.28
N GLU A 58 5.35 12.71 4.06
CA GLU A 58 5.01 13.98 3.44
C GLU A 58 3.82 14.68 4.14
N TYR A 59 2.83 13.92 4.61
CA TYR A 59 1.67 14.48 5.30
C TYR A 59 2.00 14.98 6.71
N PHE A 60 2.82 14.24 7.45
CA PHE A 60 3.23 14.52 8.83
C PHE A 60 4.65 15.09 8.90
N ASP A 61 5.05 15.88 7.91
CA ASP A 61 6.41 16.42 7.81
C ASP A 61 6.87 17.06 9.14
N GLY A 62 8.09 16.69 9.55
CA GLY A 62 8.69 17.13 10.81
C GLY A 62 8.16 16.42 12.09
N GLN A 63 7.24 15.46 11.99
CA GLN A 63 6.74 14.67 13.12
C GLN A 63 7.36 13.27 13.15
N ASP A 64 7.48 12.69 14.35
CA ASP A 64 7.82 11.28 14.49
C ASP A 64 6.60 10.41 14.16
N ILE A 65 6.71 9.64 13.07
CA ILE A 65 5.67 8.73 12.58
C ILE A 65 6.08 7.26 12.69
N SER A 66 7.02 6.93 13.57
CA SER A 66 7.51 5.56 13.73
C SER A 66 6.40 4.56 14.06
N ASP A 67 5.50 4.92 14.97
CA ASP A 67 4.35 4.07 15.35
C ASP A 67 3.33 3.95 14.21
N LEU A 68 3.06 5.05 13.50
CA LEU A 68 2.18 5.05 12.34
C LEU A 68 2.73 4.15 11.21
N ASN A 69 4.04 4.15 10.98
CA ASN A 69 4.67 3.26 10.01
C ASN A 69 4.45 1.78 10.36
N VAL A 70 4.55 1.42 11.66
CA VAL A 70 4.28 0.06 12.14
C VAL A 70 2.80 -0.30 11.94
N GLU A 71 1.89 0.63 12.19
CA GLU A 71 0.46 0.43 11.96
C GLU A 71 0.15 0.23 10.47
N ILE A 72 0.69 1.10 9.61
CA ILE A 72 0.58 1.01 8.15
C ILE A 72 1.06 -0.36 7.66
N ASP A 73 2.21 -0.85 8.15
CA ASP A 73 2.73 -2.15 7.76
C ASP A 73 1.76 -3.28 8.12
N ARG A 74 1.20 -3.25 9.34
CA ARG A 74 0.21 -4.25 9.78
C ARG A 74 -1.06 -4.22 8.94
N VAL A 75 -1.56 -3.03 8.63
CA VAL A 75 -2.76 -2.86 7.78
C VAL A 75 -2.50 -3.38 6.38
N ILE A 76 -1.34 -3.05 5.79
CA ILE A 76 -0.96 -3.54 4.46
C ILE A 76 -0.78 -5.06 4.47
N ASP A 77 -0.14 -5.63 5.49
CA ASP A 77 0.01 -7.07 5.63
C ASP A 77 -1.34 -7.78 5.72
N HIS A 78 -2.31 -7.21 6.45
CA HIS A 78 -3.66 -7.72 6.53
C HIS A 78 -4.42 -7.62 5.19
N LEU A 79 -4.36 -6.46 4.53
CA LEU A 79 -4.96 -6.26 3.20
C LEU A 79 -4.37 -7.20 2.14
N ILE A 80 -3.07 -7.47 2.22
CA ILE A 80 -2.39 -8.42 1.32
C ILE A 80 -2.81 -9.86 1.64
N ALA A 81 -2.96 -10.22 2.91
CA ALA A 81 -3.38 -11.55 3.32
C ALA A 81 -4.82 -11.85 2.88
N ASP A 82 -5.69 -10.83 2.88
CA ASP A 82 -7.10 -10.94 2.51
C ASP A 82 -7.37 -10.75 1.00
N LEU A 83 -6.38 -10.30 0.22
CA LEU A 83 -6.44 -10.33 -1.23
C LEU A 83 -6.01 -11.72 -1.71
N PRO A 84 -6.93 -12.62 -2.12
CA PRO A 84 -6.52 -13.86 -2.75
C PRO A 84 -5.70 -13.49 -3.98
N LEU A 85 -4.42 -13.86 -3.99
CA LEU A 85 -3.67 -13.93 -5.23
C LEU A 85 -4.53 -14.75 -6.20
N PRO A 86 -4.79 -14.31 -7.45
CA PRO A 86 -5.35 -15.21 -8.43
C PRO A 86 -4.35 -16.36 -8.53
N VAL A 87 -4.71 -17.51 -7.96
CA VAL A 87 -3.99 -18.75 -8.20
C VAL A 87 -4.37 -19.09 -9.63
N ILE A 88 -3.60 -18.60 -10.61
CA ILE A 88 -3.64 -19.13 -11.96
C ILE A 88 -3.04 -20.53 -11.83
N THR A 89 -3.91 -21.53 -11.73
CA THR A 89 -3.50 -22.92 -11.72
C THR A 89 -3.16 -23.33 -13.15
N ALA A 90 -2.34 -24.37 -13.31
CA ALA A 90 -2.06 -24.92 -14.64
C ALA A 90 -3.32 -25.38 -15.40
N SER A 91 -4.46 -25.53 -14.69
CA SER A 91 -5.77 -25.82 -15.27
C SER A 91 -6.45 -24.63 -15.96
N ASP A 92 -6.01 -23.40 -15.69
CA ASP A 92 -6.56 -22.17 -16.28
C ASP A 92 -5.91 -21.79 -17.63
N LEU A 93 -4.88 -22.54 -18.04
CA LEU A 93 -4.12 -22.33 -19.28
C LEU A 93 -4.49 -23.32 -20.40
N ASN A 94 -5.61 -24.02 -20.28
CA ASN A 94 -6.05 -25.05 -21.22
C ASN A 94 -7.17 -24.57 -22.15
#